data_AF-A0A1S1R6E0-F1
#
_entry.id   AF-A0A1S1R6E0-F1
#
_cell.length_a   1.000
_cell.length_b   1.000
_cell.length_c   1.000
_cell.angle_alpha   90.00
_cell.angle_beta   90.00
_cell.angle_gamma   90.00
#
_symmetry.space_group_name_H-M   'P 1'
#
loop_
_entity.id
_entity.type
_entity.pdbx_description
1 polymer ?
#
loop_
_entity_poly.entity_id
_entity_poly.type
_entity_poly.pdbx_seq_one_letter_code
_entity_poly.pdbx_strand_id
1 'polypeptide(L)'
;MAAMPRVRRSPGTVTFLDVLRHLLRPPAPDAVNKLIDEMEAGGLVTRPIAVVCFLRGTVGSLPRRWQQGILTLDGHTLSWTRYFAVRRDRTRLPSGLDVEQVRAVTGTERLHIKEELFRIIVCYTGPGRVDLGVPTIDVPLVRRAIQRDKQALNP
;
A
#
# COMPACT_ATOMS: atom_id res chain seq x y z
N MET A 1 -2.52 -12.82 26.20
CA MET A 1 -2.34 -12.75 24.73
C MET A 1 -3.23 -11.64 24.21
N ALA A 2 -2.67 -10.49 23.80
CA ALA A 2 -3.48 -9.39 23.26
C ALA A 2 -4.10 -9.84 21.92
N ALA A 3 -5.42 -9.68 21.77
CA ALA A 3 -6.09 -9.93 20.50
C ALA A 3 -5.48 -9.01 19.45
N MET A 4 -4.87 -9.57 18.41
CA MET A 4 -4.35 -8.77 17.29
C MET A 4 -5.50 -7.93 16.72
N PRO A 5 -5.34 -6.60 16.57
CA PRO A 5 -6.37 -5.78 15.96
C PRO A 5 -6.71 -6.34 14.59
N ARG A 6 -8.00 -6.58 14.34
CA ARG A 6 -8.48 -7.12 13.07
C ARG A 6 -8.15 -6.12 11.95
N VAL A 7 -7.15 -6.45 11.15
CA VAL A 7 -6.74 -5.65 9.98
C VAL A 7 -7.87 -5.68 8.95
N ARG A 8 -8.31 -4.50 8.54
CA ARG A 8 -9.37 -4.34 7.52
C ARG A 8 -8.71 -4.29 6.15
N ARG A 9 -9.26 -5.00 5.16
CA ARG A 9 -8.75 -4.94 3.77
C ARG A 9 -9.25 -3.67 3.07
N SER A 10 -8.43 -3.08 2.22
CA SER A 10 -8.85 -1.99 1.36
C SER A 10 -9.84 -2.49 0.29
N PRO A 11 -10.68 -1.61 -0.27
CA PRO A 11 -11.62 -1.96 -1.32
C PRO A 11 -10.93 -2.45 -2.60
N GLY A 12 -9.71 -1.98 -2.90
CA GLY A 12 -8.91 -2.45 -4.04
C GLY A 12 -8.21 -3.79 -3.81
N THR A 13 -8.26 -4.35 -2.61
CA THR A 13 -7.68 -5.65 -2.28
C THR A 13 -8.64 -6.78 -2.67
N VAL A 14 -8.64 -7.14 -3.95
CA VAL A 14 -9.45 -8.24 -4.49
C VAL A 14 -8.67 -9.56 -4.37
N THR A 15 -9.21 -10.56 -3.67
CA THR A 15 -8.62 -11.91 -3.68
C THR A 15 -9.11 -12.73 -4.87
N PHE A 16 -8.38 -13.77 -5.26
CA PHE A 16 -8.78 -14.68 -6.35
C PHE A 16 -10.19 -15.27 -6.13
N LEU A 17 -10.58 -15.49 -4.87
CA LEU A 17 -11.95 -15.90 -4.51
C LEU A 17 -13.00 -14.80 -4.70
N ASP A 18 -12.63 -13.53 -4.56
CA ASP A 18 -13.53 -12.39 -4.83
C ASP A 18 -13.76 -12.22 -6.34
N VAL A 19 -12.72 -12.47 -7.14
CA VAL A 19 -12.81 -12.56 -8.61
C VAL A 19 -13.70 -13.73 -9.04
N LEU A 20 -13.63 -14.86 -8.34
CA LEU A 20 -14.43 -16.06 -8.62
C LEU A 20 -15.88 -15.97 -8.14
N ARG A 21 -16.17 -15.19 -7.09
CA ARG A 21 -17.51 -15.10 -6.49
C ARG A 21 -18.38 -13.97 -7.01
N HIS A 22 -17.83 -12.86 -7.51
CA HIS A 22 -18.66 -11.77 -8.06
C HIS A 22 -17.98 -11.00 -9.20
N LEU A 23 -18.51 -11.21 -10.40
CA LEU A 23 -18.38 -10.29 -11.53
C LEU A 23 -18.90 -8.88 -11.14
N LEU A 24 -18.06 -7.87 -11.38
CA LEU A 24 -18.46 -6.54 -11.85
C LEU A 24 -19.20 -5.59 -10.88
N ARG A 25 -18.74 -5.45 -9.63
CA ARG A 25 -18.95 -4.17 -8.93
C ARG A 25 -17.59 -3.52 -8.67
N PRO A 26 -17.17 -2.51 -9.46
CA PRO A 26 -16.00 -1.74 -9.11
C PRO A 26 -16.22 -1.19 -7.68
N PRO A 27 -15.23 -1.33 -6.78
CA PRO A 27 -15.35 -0.77 -5.45
C PRO A 27 -15.69 0.72 -5.58
N ALA A 28 -16.74 1.16 -4.86
CA ALA A 28 -17.18 2.53 -4.96
C ALA A 28 -16.06 3.46 -4.47
N PRO A 29 -15.71 4.54 -5.18
CA PRO A 29 -14.69 5.50 -4.75
C PRO A 29 -14.99 6.06 -3.34
N ASP A 30 -16.27 6.14 -2.97
CA ASP A 30 -16.72 6.54 -1.64
C ASP A 30 -16.18 5.66 -0.51
N ALA A 31 -15.92 4.37 -0.77
CA ALA A 31 -15.36 3.46 0.21
C ALA A 31 -13.90 3.81 0.53
N VAL A 32 -13.13 4.30 -0.46
CA VAL A 32 -11.76 4.77 -0.23
C VAL A 32 -11.77 6.13 0.46
N ASN A 33 -12.66 7.05 0.07
CA ASN A 33 -12.81 8.33 0.75
C ASN A 33 -13.16 8.15 2.23
N LYS A 34 -14.09 7.25 2.55
CA LYS A 34 -14.41 6.91 3.94
C LYS A 34 -13.21 6.39 4.73
N LEU A 35 -12.32 5.61 4.12
CA LEU A 35 -11.10 5.15 4.78
C LEU A 35 -10.07 6.27 4.97
N ILE A 36 -10.04 7.25 4.07
CA ILE A 36 -9.25 8.46 4.23
C ILE A 36 -9.80 9.29 5.39
N ASP A 37 -11.12 9.49 5.47
CA ASP A 37 -11.76 10.20 6.58
C ASP A 37 -11.51 9.48 7.92
N GLU A 38 -11.67 8.15 7.95
CA GLU A 38 -11.33 7.31 9.12
C GLU A 38 -9.85 7.48 9.51
N MET A 39 -8.94 7.62 8.54
CA MET A 39 -7.52 7.88 8.79
C MET A 39 -7.26 9.27 9.35
N GLU A 40 -7.92 10.29 8.83
CA GLU A 40 -7.79 11.66 9.33
C GLU A 40 -8.30 11.79 10.75
N ALA A 41 -9.41 11.10 11.07
CA ALA A 41 -9.97 11.00 12.41
C ALA A 41 -9.12 10.12 13.39
N GLY A 42 -8.02 9.52 12.93
CA GLY A 42 -7.13 8.69 13.75
C GLY A 42 -7.57 7.23 13.93
N GLY A 43 -8.59 6.78 13.19
CA GLY A 43 -9.14 5.43 13.25
C GLY A 43 -8.16 4.31 12.88
N LEU A 44 -7.13 4.59 12.06
CA LEU A 44 -6.16 3.56 11.62
C LEU A 44 -5.34 2.94 12.76
N VAL A 45 -5.13 3.68 13.84
CA VAL A 45 -4.41 3.17 15.02
C VAL A 45 -5.17 2.00 15.64
N THR A 46 -6.51 2.07 15.61
CA THR A 46 -7.37 1.01 16.13
C THR A 46 -7.68 -0.06 15.08
N ARG A 47 -7.67 0.31 13.79
CA ARG A 47 -7.99 -0.58 12.66
C ARG A 47 -7.06 -0.33 11.48
N PRO A 48 -5.89 -1.00 11.44
CA PRO A 48 -4.99 -0.90 10.31
C PRO A 48 -5.64 -1.36 9.01
N ILE A 49 -5.27 -0.72 7.89
CA ILE A 49 -5.74 -1.08 6.55
C ILE A 49 -4.67 -1.87 5.82
N ALA A 50 -5.04 -3.02 5.26
CA ALA A 50 -4.21 -3.81 4.35
C ALA A 50 -4.56 -3.52 2.89
N VAL A 51 -3.56 -3.11 2.11
CA VAL A 51 -3.62 -2.88 0.66
C VAL A 51 -2.73 -3.88 -0.04
N VAL A 52 -3.25 -4.65 -0.99
CA VAL A 52 -2.39 -5.47 -1.87
C VAL A 52 -1.60 -4.55 -2.79
N CYS A 53 -0.28 -4.66 -2.78
CA CYS A 53 0.57 -3.87 -3.65
C CYS A 53 1.80 -4.64 -4.13
N PHE A 54 2.44 -4.12 -5.16
CA PHE A 54 3.78 -4.49 -5.58
C PHE A 54 4.77 -3.50 -4.97
N LEU A 55 5.90 -4.01 -4.49
CA LEU A 55 6.97 -3.21 -3.91
C LEU A 55 8.27 -3.49 -4.67
N ARG A 56 9.04 -2.43 -4.93
CA ARG A 56 10.48 -2.51 -5.16
C ARG A 56 11.17 -1.30 -4.53
N GLY A 57 12.45 -1.43 -4.20
CA GLY A 57 13.22 -0.31 -3.69
C GLY A 57 14.72 -0.55 -3.74
N THR A 58 15.47 0.53 -3.58
CA THR A 58 16.94 0.51 -3.49
C THR A 58 17.46 0.65 -2.06
N VAL A 59 16.56 0.87 -1.10
CA VAL A 59 16.90 1.19 0.30
C VAL A 59 16.76 -0.03 1.19
N GLY A 60 17.72 -0.23 2.09
CA GLY A 60 17.64 -1.23 3.16
C GLY A 60 17.44 -2.66 2.65
N SER A 61 16.55 -3.41 3.31
CA SER A 61 16.18 -4.79 2.96
C SER A 61 15.00 -4.88 1.99
N LEU A 62 14.64 -3.78 1.32
CA LEU A 62 13.53 -3.79 0.36
C LEU A 62 13.89 -4.64 -0.87
N PRO A 63 12.89 -5.28 -1.51
CA PRO A 63 13.14 -6.10 -2.67
C PRO A 63 13.62 -5.24 -3.86
N ARG A 64 14.72 -5.65 -4.50
CA ARG A 64 15.27 -4.96 -5.69
C ARG A 64 14.44 -5.18 -6.97
N ARG A 65 13.62 -6.23 -6.99
CA ARG A 65 12.70 -6.55 -8.09
C ARG A 65 11.26 -6.39 -7.58
N TRP A 66 10.32 -6.20 -8.49
CA TRP A 66 8.91 -6.17 -8.15
C TRP A 66 8.50 -7.44 -7.40
N GLN A 67 7.97 -7.27 -6.19
CA GLN A 67 7.39 -8.35 -5.42
C GLN A 67 6.00 -7.96 -4.93
N GLN A 68 5.05 -8.89 -5.07
CA GLN A 68 3.69 -8.70 -4.57
C GLN A 68 3.62 -8.99 -3.06
N GLY A 69 2.89 -8.15 -2.35
CA GLY A 69 2.66 -8.28 -0.92
C GLY A 69 1.48 -7.47 -0.44
N ILE A 70 1.42 -7.30 0.87
CA ILE A 70 0.40 -6.55 1.59
C ILE A 70 1.10 -5.37 2.27
N LEU A 71 0.72 -4.16 1.89
CA LEU A 71 1.04 -2.94 2.60
C LEU A 71 0.02 -2.72 3.71
N THR A 72 0.47 -2.72 4.95
CA THR A 72 -0.35 -2.38 6.12
C THR A 72 -0.11 -0.92 6.49
N LEU A 73 -1.19 -0.15 6.52
CA LEU A 73 -1.29 1.24 6.96
C LEU A 73 -1.87 1.24 8.38
N ASP A 74 -1.05 1.45 9.42
CA ASP A 74 -1.50 1.44 10.82
C ASP A 74 -1.62 2.83 11.46
N GLY A 75 -1.57 3.89 10.63
CA GLY A 75 -1.76 5.28 11.03
C GLY A 75 -0.49 5.99 11.52
N HIS A 76 0.55 5.23 11.86
CA HIS A 76 1.85 5.76 12.29
C HIS A 76 3.02 5.23 11.48
N THR A 77 2.89 4.03 10.92
CA THR A 77 3.95 3.39 10.15
C THR A 77 3.39 2.75 8.90
N LEU A 78 4.25 2.65 7.90
CA LEU A 78 4.01 1.89 6.69
C LEU A 78 4.83 0.61 6.76
N SER A 79 4.18 -0.53 6.56
CA SER A 79 4.85 -1.82 6.64
C SER A 79 4.37 -2.75 5.55
N TRP A 80 5.28 -3.53 4.99
CA TRP A 80 5.00 -4.42 3.88
C TRP A 80 5.34 -5.86 4.25
N THR A 81 4.52 -6.79 3.80
CA THR A 81 4.74 -8.23 3.99
C THR A 81 4.52 -8.96 2.67
N ARG A 82 5.46 -9.80 2.28
CA ARG A 82 5.36 -10.59 1.04
C ARG A 82 4.20 -11.60 1.12
N TYR A 83 3.42 -11.74 0.05
CA TYR A 83 2.18 -12.54 0.05
C TYR A 83 2.40 -14.06 0.25
N PHE A 84 3.53 -14.60 -0.22
CA PHE A 84 3.84 -16.05 -0.23
C PHE A 84 5.02 -16.45 0.68
N ALA A 85 5.44 -15.61 1.62
CA ALA A 85 6.57 -15.96 2.46
C ALA A 85 6.15 -16.91 3.60
N VAL A 86 6.80 -18.08 3.67
CA VAL A 86 6.64 -19.09 4.74
C VAL A 86 6.93 -18.47 6.13
N ARG A 87 7.82 -17.48 6.18
CA ARG A 87 7.97 -16.55 7.31
C ARG A 87 7.41 -15.19 6.89
N ARG A 88 6.43 -14.68 7.64
CA ARG A 88 5.85 -13.34 7.42
C ARG A 88 6.83 -12.27 7.91
N ASP A 89 7.93 -12.09 7.18
CA ASP A 89 8.86 -11.00 7.45
C ASP A 89 8.17 -9.69 7.08
N ARG A 90 7.72 -8.98 8.12
CA ARG A 90 7.14 -7.64 8.01
C ARG A 90 8.28 -6.65 7.92
N THR A 91 8.49 -6.09 6.75
CA THR A 91 9.47 -5.05 6.51
C THR A 91 8.81 -3.70 6.71
N ARG A 92 9.31 -2.91 7.66
CA ARG A 92 8.89 -1.50 7.77
C ARG A 92 9.47 -0.73 6.59
N LEU A 93 8.64 0.07 5.92
CA LEU A 93 9.14 1.00 4.90
C LEU A 93 9.95 2.11 5.58
N PRO A 94 10.95 2.71 4.89
CA PRO A 94 11.66 3.87 5.41
C PRO A 94 10.66 4.95 5.82
N SER A 95 10.90 5.56 6.98
CA SER A 95 10.10 6.70 7.43
C SER A 95 10.41 7.92 6.56
N GLY A 96 9.45 8.84 6.42
CA GLY A 96 9.70 10.13 5.76
C GLY A 96 9.80 10.02 4.24
N LEU A 97 9.09 9.04 3.68
CA LEU A 97 8.93 8.92 2.24
C LEU A 97 8.22 10.17 1.70
N ASP A 98 8.74 10.69 0.59
CA ASP A 98 8.10 11.76 -0.17
C ASP A 98 7.58 11.24 -1.49
N VAL A 99 6.34 11.56 -1.83
CA VAL A 99 5.75 11.15 -3.11
C VAL A 99 6.25 12.07 -4.19
N GLU A 100 7.19 11.58 -5.00
CA GLU A 100 7.75 12.31 -6.13
C GLU A 100 6.78 12.31 -7.32
N GLN A 101 6.23 11.13 -7.66
CA GLN A 101 5.40 10.97 -8.85
C GLN A 101 4.38 9.86 -8.68
N VAL A 102 3.22 10.00 -9.32
CA VAL A 102 2.32 8.88 -9.61
C VAL A 102 2.23 8.71 -11.12
N ARG A 103 2.53 7.53 -11.64
CA ARG A 103 2.53 7.24 -13.08
C ARG A 103 1.83 5.93 -13.42
N ALA A 104 1.50 5.79 -14.70
CA ALA A 104 1.05 4.52 -15.26
C ALA A 104 2.18 3.48 -15.22
N VAL A 105 1.80 2.20 -15.20
CA VAL A 105 2.73 1.08 -15.40
C VAL A 105 3.18 1.10 -16.87
N THR A 106 4.48 1.01 -17.13
CA THR A 106 5.01 1.11 -18.50
C THR A 106 6.12 0.10 -18.78
N GLY A 107 6.33 -0.25 -20.05
CA GLY A 107 7.46 -1.10 -20.47
C GLY A 107 7.46 -2.48 -19.80
N THR A 108 8.62 -2.91 -19.30
CA THR A 108 8.82 -4.24 -18.69
C THR A 108 8.05 -4.45 -17.38
N GLU A 109 7.53 -3.37 -16.79
CA GLU A 109 6.71 -3.43 -15.58
C GLU A 109 5.36 -4.11 -15.86
N ARG A 110 4.86 -4.02 -17.11
CA ARG A 110 3.61 -4.66 -17.57
C ARG A 110 3.65 -6.18 -17.49
N LEU A 111 4.84 -6.78 -17.48
CA LEU A 111 5.02 -8.22 -17.31
C LEU A 111 4.65 -8.71 -15.90
N HIS A 112 4.65 -7.80 -14.92
CA HIS A 112 4.43 -8.13 -13.51
C HIS A 112 3.18 -7.45 -12.94
N ILE A 113 2.84 -6.27 -13.46
CA ILE A 113 1.80 -5.40 -12.92
C ILE A 113 0.83 -5.05 -14.05
N LYS A 114 -0.46 -5.29 -13.81
CA LYS A 114 -1.54 -4.95 -14.74
C LYS A 114 -1.78 -3.44 -14.78
N GLU A 115 -1.52 -2.81 -15.92
CA GLU A 115 -1.53 -1.34 -16.05
C GLU A 115 -2.91 -0.72 -15.89
N GLU A 116 -3.95 -1.48 -16.23
CA GLU A 116 -5.34 -1.09 -16.13
C GLU A 116 -5.86 -1.10 -14.68
N LEU A 117 -5.23 -1.89 -13.81
CA LEU A 117 -5.64 -2.04 -12.40
C LEU A 117 -4.73 -1.30 -11.42
N PHE A 118 -3.48 -1.03 -11.79
CA PHE A 118 -2.49 -0.48 -10.88
C PHE A 118 -1.83 0.80 -11.41
N ARG A 119 -1.39 1.63 -10.48
CA ARG A 119 -0.50 2.78 -10.71
C ARG A 119 0.77 2.64 -9.88
N ILE A 120 1.85 3.23 -10.37
CA ILE A 120 3.13 3.26 -9.65
C ILE A 120 3.22 4.59 -8.92
N ILE A 121 3.31 4.53 -7.59
CA ILE A 121 3.71 5.64 -6.75
C ILE A 121 5.22 5.55 -6.57
N VAL A 122 5.94 6.56 -7.04
CA VAL A 122 7.37 6.72 -6.88
C VAL A 122 7.60 7.57 -5.64
N CYS A 123 8.33 7.02 -4.69
CA CYS A 123 8.69 7.68 -3.46
C CYS A 123 10.21 7.81 -3.33
N TYR A 124 10.65 8.97 -2.86
CA TYR A 124 12.02 9.21 -2.48
C TYR A 124 12.16 9.26 -0.96
N THR A 125 13.26 8.76 -0.45
CA THR A 125 13.73 8.95 0.92
C THR A 125 15.20 9.37 0.84
N GLY A 126 15.72 10.15 1.79
CA GLY A 126 17.12 10.60 1.77
C GLY A 126 18.15 9.57 1.25
N PRO A 127 18.11 8.29 1.69
CA PRO A 127 19.04 7.25 1.23
C PRO A 127 18.67 6.52 -0.08
N GLY A 128 17.55 6.82 -0.75
CA GLY A 128 17.22 6.22 -2.03
C GLY A 128 15.74 6.19 -2.39
N ARG A 129 15.34 5.25 -3.24
CA ARG A 129 14.02 5.24 -3.90
C ARG A 129 13.21 4.00 -3.55
N VAL A 130 11.90 4.20 -3.42
CA VAL A 130 10.90 3.16 -3.20
C VAL A 130 9.78 3.33 -4.23
N ASP A 131 9.46 2.28 -4.98
CA ASP A 131 8.32 2.29 -5.89
C ASP A 131 7.24 1.33 -5.39
N LEU A 132 5.99 1.80 -5.40
CA LEU A 132 4.81 1.06 -4.97
C LEU A 132 3.83 0.93 -6.15
N GLY A 133 3.61 -0.28 -6.64
CA GLY A 133 2.53 -0.60 -7.55
C GLY A 133 1.24 -0.83 -6.77
N VAL A 134 0.37 0.17 -6.71
CA VAL A 134 -0.84 0.19 -5.88
C VAL A 134 -2.08 0.11 -6.79
N PRO A 135 -3.16 -0.58 -6.36
CA PRO A 135 -4.43 -0.53 -7.09
C PRO A 135 -4.83 0.91 -7.34
N THR A 136 -5.26 1.24 -8.56
CA THR A 136 -5.55 2.62 -8.97
C THR A 136 -6.52 3.32 -8.01
N ILE A 137 -7.50 2.58 -7.50
CA ILE A 137 -8.50 3.11 -6.55
C ILE A 137 -7.89 3.44 -5.17
N ASP A 138 -6.84 2.73 -4.74
CA ASP A 138 -6.22 2.90 -3.43
C ASP A 138 -5.07 3.92 -3.46
N VAL A 139 -4.73 4.50 -4.62
CA VAL A 139 -3.69 5.52 -4.76
C VAL A 139 -3.90 6.71 -3.81
N PRO A 140 -5.10 7.33 -3.71
CA PRO A 140 -5.31 8.46 -2.81
C PRO A 140 -5.05 8.08 -1.34
N LEU A 141 -5.50 6.90 -0.91
CA LEU A 141 -5.31 6.39 0.43
C LEU A 141 -3.82 6.19 0.76
N VAL A 142 -3.07 5.53 -0.12
CA VAL A 142 -1.63 5.28 0.10
C VAL A 142 -0.83 6.58 0.09
N ARG A 143 -1.12 7.51 -0.83
CA ARG A 143 -0.46 8.83 -0.85
C ARG A 143 -0.69 9.58 0.46
N ARG A 144 -1.93 9.59 0.94
CA ARG A 144 -2.29 10.30 2.17
C ARG A 144 -1.63 9.67 3.40
N ALA A 145 -1.53 8.34 3.45
CA ALA A 145 -0.81 7.64 4.51
C ALA A 145 0.70 7.98 4.51
N ILE A 146 1.33 8.07 3.34
CA ILE A 146 2.74 8.50 3.20
C ILE A 146 2.94 9.94 3.69
N GLN A 147 2.06 10.86 3.28
CA GLN A 147 2.12 12.26 3.73
C GLN A 147 2.01 12.37 5.25
N ARG A 148 1.13 11.57 5.87
CA ARG A 148 0.94 11.57 7.33
C ARG A 148 2.16 11.02 8.06
N ASP A 149 2.76 9.93 7.58
CA ASP A 149 4.02 9.39 8.12
C ASP A 149 5.14 10.45 8.07
N LYS A 150 5.25 11.18 6.95
CA LYS A 150 6.19 12.29 6.80
C LYS A 150 5.95 13.44 7.79
N GLN A 151 4.69 13.83 7.99
CA GLN A 151 4.33 14.88 8.96
C GLN A 151 4.63 14.47 10.40
N ALA A 152 4.42 13.19 10.75
CA ALA A 152 4.73 12.69 12.09
C ALA A 152 6.22 12.76 12.45
N LEU A 153 7.11 12.91 11.45
CA LEU A 153 8.56 13.06 11.66
C LEU A 153 9.00 14.52 11.76
N ASN A 154 8.16 15.47 11.36
CA ASN A 154 8.41 16.91 11.41
C ASN A 154 7.33 17.58 12.28
N PRO A 155 7.40 17.43 13.62
CA PRO A 155 6.42 17.98 14.55
C PRO A 155 6.38 19.51 14.55
#